data_AF-A0A2G6KJ16-F1
#
_entry.id   AF-A0A2G6KJ16-F1
#
_cell.length_a   1.000
_cell.length_b   1.000
_cell.length_c   1.000
_cell.angle_alpha   90.00
_cell.angle_beta   90.00
_cell.angle_gamma   90.00
#
_symmetry.space_group_name_H-M   'P 1'
#
loop_
_entity.id
_entity.type
_entity.pdbx_description
1 polymer ?
#
loop_
_entity_poly.entity_id
_entity_poly.type
_entity_poly.pdbx_seq_one_letter_code
_entity_poly.pdbx_strand_id
1 'polypeptide(L)'
;MIRETITKRLDGRGTYEITNDIQAAVARSGVQEGLCHIFIHHTSASLIICENADPVVRTDLEAFISRWVPDGHKMFQHVDEGNDDMPAHIRTVMTHSSLQIPVAAGRLDLGTWQGVFIYEHRADTYARRLTVTVQD
;
A
#
# COMPACT_ATOMS: atom_id res chain seq x y z
N MET A 1 16.88 -15.80 1.59
CA MET A 1 15.45 -15.47 1.37
C MET A 1 14.61 -15.70 2.62
N ILE A 2 14.00 -14.66 3.18
CA ILE A 2 13.01 -14.72 4.26
C ILE A 2 11.67 -14.20 3.76
N ARG A 3 10.58 -14.86 4.17
CA ARG A 3 9.22 -14.49 3.84
C ARG A 3 8.39 -14.38 5.10
N GLU A 4 7.72 -13.25 5.28
CA GLU A 4 6.81 -13.03 6.40
C GLU A 4 5.45 -12.50 5.92
N THR A 5 4.43 -12.69 6.75
CA THR A 5 3.09 -12.15 6.54
C THR A 5 2.81 -11.06 7.56
N ILE A 6 2.36 -9.91 7.08
CA ILE A 6 1.89 -8.79 7.92
C ILE A 6 0.39 -8.63 7.69
N THR A 7 -0.37 -8.40 8.76
CA THR A 7 -1.79 -8.05 8.67
C THR A 7 -2.00 -6.71 9.38
N LYS A 8 -2.64 -5.75 8.71
CA LYS A 8 -3.00 -4.45 9.27
C LYS A 8 -4.52 -4.29 9.21
N ARG A 9 -5.13 -3.96 10.34
CA ARG A 9 -6.54 -3.55 10.40
C ARG A 9 -6.60 -2.05 10.18
N LEU A 10 -7.28 -1.63 9.12
CA LEU A 10 -7.34 -0.25 8.64
C LEU A 10 -8.77 0.24 8.78
N ASP A 11 -8.93 1.49 9.22
CA ASP A 11 -10.24 2.05 9.56
C ASP A 11 -10.69 3.05 8.50
N GLY A 12 -11.27 2.51 7.44
CA GLY A 12 -11.75 3.28 6.30
C GLY A 12 -10.66 3.81 5.38
N ARG A 13 -11.13 4.53 4.36
CA ARG A 13 -10.32 4.96 3.22
C ARG A 13 -9.18 5.86 3.66
N GLY A 14 -7.99 5.58 3.15
CA GLY A 14 -6.83 6.44 3.36
C GLY A 14 -5.49 5.76 3.14
N THR A 15 -4.44 6.53 3.34
CA THR A 15 -3.05 6.08 3.28
C THR A 15 -2.54 5.76 4.68
N TYR A 16 -2.05 4.55 4.88
CA TYR A 16 -1.54 4.04 6.15
C TYR A 16 -0.07 3.69 6.00
N GLU A 17 0.80 4.40 6.71
CA GLU A 17 2.24 4.16 6.61
C GLU A 17 2.62 2.83 7.26
N ILE A 18 3.42 2.03 6.54
CA ILE A 18 3.94 0.73 6.96
C ILE A 18 5.47 0.66 6.86
N THR A 19 6.16 1.77 6.58
CA THR A 19 7.62 1.83 6.40
C THR A 19 8.38 1.11 7.52
N ASN A 20 8.00 1.36 8.78
CA ASN A 20 8.64 0.74 9.94
C ASN A 20 8.35 -0.77 10.06
N ASP A 21 7.16 -1.22 9.68
CA ASP A 21 6.82 -2.65 9.69
C ASP A 21 7.71 -3.41 8.69
N ILE A 22 7.87 -2.84 7.48
CA ILE A 22 8.70 -3.42 6.42
C ILE A 22 10.19 -3.35 6.79
N GLN A 23 10.66 -2.22 7.33
CA GLN A 23 12.04 -2.10 7.79
C GLN A 23 12.36 -3.12 8.89
N ALA A 24 11.41 -3.42 9.78
CA ALA A 24 11.58 -4.47 10.77
C ALA A 24 11.67 -5.86 10.13
N ALA A 25 10.95 -6.13 9.03
CA ALA A 25 11.07 -7.35 8.23
C ALA A 25 12.48 -7.50 7.64
N VAL A 26 13.01 -6.42 7.05
CA VAL A 26 14.37 -6.37 6.50
C VAL A 26 15.40 -6.61 7.59
N ALA A 27 15.28 -5.94 8.74
CA ALA A 27 16.21 -6.14 9.85
C ALA A 27 16.21 -7.59 10.38
N ARG A 28 15.02 -8.20 10.54
CA ARG A 28 14.89 -9.63 10.92
C ARG A 28 15.47 -10.57 9.86
N SER A 29 15.52 -10.14 8.61
CA SER A 29 16.03 -10.99 7.52
C SER A 29 17.55 -11.19 7.58
N GLY A 30 18.28 -10.27 8.21
CA GLY A 30 19.75 -10.26 8.22
C GLY A 30 20.42 -9.91 6.88
N VAL A 31 19.65 -9.76 5.79
CA VAL A 31 20.14 -9.37 4.45
C VAL A 31 20.75 -7.97 4.54
N GLN A 32 21.98 -7.83 4.05
CA GLN A 32 22.70 -6.55 4.04
C GLN A 32 22.51 -5.79 2.73
N GLU A 33 22.64 -6.47 1.60
CA GLU A 33 22.45 -5.96 0.25
C GLU A 33 21.47 -6.90 -0.46
N GLY A 34 20.47 -6.37 -1.15
CA GLY A 34 19.48 -7.21 -1.82
C GLY A 34 18.20 -6.49 -2.23
N LEU A 35 17.09 -7.22 -2.24
CA LEU A 35 15.78 -6.76 -2.64
C LEU A 35 14.70 -7.14 -1.61
N CYS A 36 13.88 -6.15 -1.24
CA CYS A 36 12.66 -6.31 -0.47
C CYS A 36 11.45 -6.20 -1.40
N HIS A 37 10.71 -7.29 -1.56
CA HIS A 37 9.44 -7.33 -2.28
C HIS A 37 8.26 -7.35 -1.30
N ILE A 38 7.25 -6.52 -1.57
CA ILE A 38 6.02 -6.44 -0.79
C ILE A 38 4.85 -6.72 -1.73
N PHE A 39 3.94 -7.62 -1.35
CA PHE A 39 2.74 -7.94 -2.13
C PHE A 39 1.50 -7.87 -1.24
N ILE A 40 0.48 -7.11 -1.65
CA ILE A 40 -0.80 -7.05 -0.96
C ILE A 40 -1.77 -8.08 -1.57
N HIS A 41 -2.39 -8.91 -0.72
CA HIS A 41 -3.30 -9.98 -1.13
C HIS A 41 -4.74 -9.48 -1.28
N HIS A 42 -4.92 -8.30 -1.88
CA HIS A 42 -6.20 -7.60 -1.96
C HIS A 42 -6.31 -6.86 -3.29
N THR A 43 -7.52 -6.83 -3.85
CA THR A 43 -7.82 -6.13 -5.11
C THR A 43 -8.55 -4.81 -4.89
N SER A 44 -8.87 -4.47 -3.64
CA SER A 44 -9.53 -3.23 -3.21
C SER A 44 -8.65 -2.38 -2.27
N ALA A 45 -7.36 -2.69 -2.20
CA ALA A 45 -6.34 -1.90 -1.53
C ALA A 45 -5.02 -2.08 -2.28
N SER A 46 -4.14 -1.10 -2.16
CA SER A 46 -2.90 -1.03 -2.94
C SER A 46 -1.70 -0.65 -2.09
N LEU A 47 -0.53 -0.70 -2.72
CA LEU A 47 0.73 -0.26 -2.16
C LEU A 47 1.26 0.91 -2.95
N ILE A 48 1.77 1.92 -2.25
CA ILE A 48 2.41 3.09 -2.84
C ILE A 48 3.69 3.45 -2.10
N ILE A 49 4.63 4.05 -2.81
CA ILE A 49 5.73 4.83 -2.23
C ILE A 49 5.39 6.30 -2.48
N CYS A 50 5.32 7.09 -1.42
CA CYS A 50 4.94 8.50 -1.49
C CYS A 50 5.66 9.31 -0.42
N GLU A 51 5.41 10.61 -0.38
CA GLU A 51 5.96 11.49 0.62
C GLU A 51 5.42 11.15 2.03
N ASN A 52 6.31 11.03 3.02
CA ASN A 52 5.94 10.84 4.42
C ASN A 52 6.23 12.04 5.34
N ALA A 53 6.70 13.17 4.79
CA ALA A 53 6.98 14.39 5.54
C ALA A 53 5.74 15.28 5.69
N ASP A 54 5.08 15.65 4.58
CA ASP A 54 3.87 16.48 4.60
C ASP A 54 2.59 15.62 4.45
N PRO A 55 1.70 15.59 5.47
CA PRO A 55 0.42 14.89 5.35
C PRO A 55 -0.50 15.46 4.26
N VAL A 56 -0.35 16.73 3.85
CA VAL A 56 -1.17 17.37 2.81
C VAL A 56 -1.00 16.68 1.46
N VAL A 57 0.20 16.17 1.15
CA VAL A 57 0.44 15.40 -0.10
C VAL A 57 -0.51 14.21 -0.21
N ARG A 58 -0.76 13.51 0.90
CA ARG A 58 -1.65 12.33 0.93
C ARG A 58 -3.13 12.74 0.86
N THR A 59 -3.49 13.88 1.46
CA THR A 59 -4.83 14.46 1.32
C THR A 59 -5.13 14.88 -0.11
N ASP A 60 -4.19 15.53 -0.78
CA ASP A 60 -4.34 15.97 -2.18
C ASP A 60 -4.38 14.78 -3.14
N LEU A 61 -3.58 13.73 -2.88
CA LEU A 61 -3.63 12.48 -3.63
C LEU A 61 -5.03 11.83 -3.55
N GLU A 62 -5.61 11.76 -2.35
CA GLU A 62 -6.97 11.24 -2.15
C GLU A 62 -8.02 12.10 -2.84
N ALA A 63 -7.94 13.43 -2.71
CA ALA A 63 -8.85 14.35 -3.38
C ALA A 63 -8.78 14.20 -4.91
N PHE A 64 -7.58 14.05 -5.47
CA PHE A 64 -7.38 13.83 -6.90
C PHE A 64 -8.00 12.50 -7.34
N ILE A 65 -7.65 11.38 -6.70
CA ILE A 65 -8.12 10.07 -7.15
C ILE A 65 -9.64 9.94 -6.98
N SER A 66 -10.22 10.50 -5.91
CA SER A 66 -11.67 10.48 -5.68
C SER A 66 -12.44 11.28 -6.73
N ARG A 67 -11.83 12.30 -7.33
CA ARG A 67 -12.43 13.02 -8.45
C ARG A 67 -12.44 12.19 -9.74
N TRP A 68 -11.40 11.40 -9.99
CA TRP A 68 -11.27 10.60 -11.22
C TRP A 68 -11.96 9.25 -11.15
N VAL A 69 -12.04 8.66 -9.96
CA VAL A 69 -12.69 7.37 -9.69
C VAL A 69 -13.72 7.56 -8.57
N PRO A 70 -14.84 8.26 -8.87
CA PRO A 70 -15.85 8.57 -7.87
C PRO A 70 -16.68 7.35 -7.48
N ASP A 71 -17.03 7.27 -6.20
CA ASP A 71 -17.89 6.21 -5.68
C ASP A 71 -19.32 6.34 -6.22
N GLY A 72 -19.97 5.19 -6.46
CA GLY A 72 -21.36 5.12 -6.90
C GLY A 72 -21.62 5.72 -8.28
N HIS A 73 -20.57 5.95 -9.09
CA HIS A 73 -20.74 6.47 -10.44
C HIS A 73 -21.56 5.48 -11.29
N LYS A 74 -22.58 5.99 -12.00
CA LYS A 74 -23.56 5.17 -12.74
C LYS A 74 -22.96 4.31 -13.86
N MET A 75 -21.72 4.58 -14.25
CA MET A 75 -21.01 3.76 -15.24
C MET A 75 -20.56 2.41 -14.66
N PHE A 76 -20.43 2.31 -13.34
CA PHE A 76 -19.98 1.10 -12.66
C PHE A 76 -21.20 0.24 -12.31
N GLN A 77 -21.14 -1.02 -12.73
CA GLN A 77 -22.20 -2.01 -12.47
C GLN A 77 -21.89 -2.88 -11.25
N HIS A 78 -20.61 -3.08 -10.94
CA HIS A 78 -20.18 -3.88 -9.81
C HIS A 78 -20.26 -3.06 -8.51
N VAL A 79 -21.25 -3.37 -7.69
CA VAL A 79 -21.59 -2.68 -6.44
C VAL A 79 -21.97 -3.69 -5.34
N ASP A 80 -21.48 -4.93 -5.47
CA ASP A 80 -21.90 -6.06 -4.66
C ASP A 80 -21.57 -5.84 -3.18
N GLU A 81 -20.47 -5.12 -2.91
CA GLU A 81 -20.05 -4.74 -1.58
C GLU A 81 -20.19 -3.22 -1.27
N GLY A 82 -20.99 -2.50 -2.07
CA GLY A 82 -21.28 -1.08 -1.88
C GLY A 82 -20.80 -0.15 -3.01
N ASN A 83 -21.03 1.15 -2.82
CA ASN A 83 -20.77 2.16 -3.86
C ASN A 83 -19.27 2.35 -4.17
N ASP A 84 -18.38 1.96 -3.27
CA ASP A 84 -16.93 2.07 -3.38
C ASP A 84 -16.25 0.79 -3.91
N ASP A 85 -17.03 -0.25 -4.23
CA ASP A 85 -16.53 -1.58 -4.60
C ASP A 85 -15.74 -1.56 -5.93
N MET A 86 -16.41 -1.30 -7.06
CA MET A 86 -15.74 -1.13 -8.35
C MET A 86 -14.69 0.00 -8.36
N PRO A 87 -14.94 1.20 -7.77
CA PRO A 87 -13.92 2.23 -7.62
C PRO A 87 -12.63 1.72 -6.96
N ALA A 88 -12.71 0.94 -5.90
CA ALA A 88 -11.54 0.42 -5.20
C ALA A 88 -10.68 -0.51 -6.08
N HIS A 89 -11.32 -1.30 -6.94
CA HIS A 89 -10.61 -2.09 -7.95
C HIS A 89 -9.88 -1.23 -8.98
N ILE A 90 -10.54 -0.20 -9.50
CA ILE A 90 -9.92 0.73 -10.47
C ILE A 90 -8.72 1.44 -9.83
N ARG A 91 -8.88 1.97 -8.61
CA ARG A 91 -7.78 2.63 -7.88
C ARG A 91 -6.61 1.68 -7.65
N THR A 92 -6.86 0.40 -7.40
CA THR A 92 -5.81 -0.62 -7.28
C THR A 92 -5.08 -0.85 -8.61
N VAL A 93 -5.79 -0.92 -9.74
CA VAL A 93 -5.20 -1.06 -11.08
C VAL A 93 -4.38 0.17 -11.50
N MET A 94 -4.80 1.37 -11.08
CA MET A 94 -4.07 2.63 -11.33
C MET A 94 -2.82 2.79 -10.46
N THR A 95 -2.72 2.01 -9.38
CA THR A 95 -1.61 2.04 -8.43
C THR A 95 -0.87 0.70 -8.53
N HIS A 96 -0.53 0.07 -7.40
CA HIS A 96 0.26 -1.15 -7.42
C HIS A 96 -0.26 -2.18 -6.39
N SER A 97 -0.28 -3.45 -6.79
CA SER A 97 -0.47 -4.57 -5.85
C SER A 97 0.85 -5.06 -5.25
N SER A 98 1.99 -4.56 -5.75
CA SER A 98 3.30 -4.91 -5.22
C SER A 98 4.30 -3.76 -5.31
N LEU A 99 5.32 -3.82 -4.46
CA LEU A 99 6.49 -2.93 -4.48
C LEU A 99 7.76 -3.77 -4.44
N GLN A 100 8.81 -3.26 -5.07
CA GLN A 100 10.17 -3.79 -5.01
C GLN A 100 11.09 -2.64 -4.59
N ILE A 101 11.80 -2.82 -3.48
CA ILE A 101 12.63 -1.78 -2.85
C ILE A 101 14.01 -2.38 -2.62
N PRO A 102 15.09 -1.73 -3.08
CA PRO A 102 16.45 -2.20 -2.78
C PRO A 102 16.71 -2.21 -1.27
N VAL A 103 17.57 -3.13 -0.84
CA VAL A 103 18.09 -3.18 0.52
C VAL A 103 19.58 -2.88 0.45
N ALA A 104 20.02 -1.91 1.25
CA ALA A 104 21.43 -1.53 1.38
C ALA A 104 21.79 -1.30 2.85
N ALA A 105 22.95 -1.81 3.28
CA ALA A 105 23.38 -1.80 4.68
C ALA A 105 22.28 -2.26 5.68
N GLY A 106 21.52 -3.29 5.31
CA GLY A 106 20.45 -3.87 6.15
C GLY A 106 19.20 -2.99 6.30
N ARG A 107 19.02 -1.99 5.42
CA ARG A 107 17.89 -1.06 5.45
C ARG A 107 17.22 -0.96 4.10
N LEU A 108 15.94 -0.60 4.11
CA LEU A 108 15.26 -0.16 2.89
C LEU A 108 16.00 1.06 2.33
N ASP A 109 16.48 0.95 1.09
CA ASP A 109 17.20 2.03 0.40
C ASP A 109 16.19 3.02 -0.22
N LEU A 110 15.43 3.67 0.66
CA LEU A 110 14.44 4.68 0.31
C LEU A 110 15.08 6.07 0.25
N GLY A 111 14.56 6.92 -0.63
CA GLY A 111 14.90 8.34 -0.62
C GLY A 111 14.43 9.03 0.68
N THR A 112 15.02 10.19 1.01
CA THR A 112 14.80 10.93 2.27
C THR A 112 13.33 11.13 2.62
N TRP A 113 12.48 11.34 1.62
CA TRP A 113 11.06 11.63 1.81
C TRP A 113 10.14 10.47 1.47
N GLN A 114 10.68 9.31 1.08
CA GLN A 114 9.88 8.17 0.66
C GLN A 114 9.43 7.34 1.88
N GLY A 115 8.13 7.21 2.03
CA GLY A 115 7.49 6.21 2.90
C GLY A 115 6.74 5.16 2.09
N VAL A 116 6.55 3.98 2.68
CA VAL A 116 5.76 2.88 2.13
C VAL A 116 4.40 2.89 2.78
N PHE A 117 3.33 2.88 1.98
CA PHE A 117 1.95 2.95 2.48
C PHE A 117 1.08 1.83 1.93
N ILE A 118 0.14 1.37 2.76
CA ILE A 118 -1.10 0.76 2.25
C ILE A 118 -2.05 1.90 1.91
N TYR A 119 -2.54 1.91 0.68
CA TYR A 119 -3.62 2.79 0.29
C TYR A 119 -4.91 1.98 0.26
N GLU A 120 -5.70 2.14 1.33
CA GLU A 120 -7.03 1.57 1.52
C GLU A 120 -8.04 2.38 0.72
N HIS A 121 -8.80 1.72 -0.15
CA HIS A 121 -9.76 2.37 -1.02
C HIS A 121 -11.21 2.24 -0.54
N ARG A 122 -11.47 1.30 0.38
CA ARG A 122 -12.81 1.05 0.92
C ARG A 122 -13.08 1.92 2.14
N ALA A 123 -14.33 2.34 2.31
CA ALA A 123 -14.77 3.24 3.38
C ALA A 123 -14.95 2.53 4.73
N ASP A 124 -15.24 1.23 4.72
CA ASP A 124 -15.39 0.42 5.93
C ASP A 124 -14.03 -0.07 6.49
N THR A 125 -14.06 -0.64 7.70
CA THR A 125 -12.88 -1.22 8.33
C THR A 125 -12.54 -2.59 7.74
N TYR A 126 -11.33 -2.77 7.19
CA TYR A 126 -10.85 -4.04 6.64
C TYR A 126 -9.50 -4.47 7.22
N ALA A 127 -9.26 -5.78 7.23
CA ALA A 127 -7.94 -6.35 7.51
C ALA A 127 -7.21 -6.63 6.20
N ARG A 128 -6.09 -5.92 5.98
CA ARG A 128 -5.24 -6.08 4.80
C ARG A 128 -4.04 -6.95 5.12
N ARG A 129 -3.82 -7.96 4.28
CA ARG A 129 -2.77 -8.97 4.40
C ARG A 129 -1.72 -8.72 3.34
N LEU A 130 -0.46 -8.72 3.77
CA LEU A 130 0.71 -8.51 2.93
C LEU A 130 1.67 -9.69 3.09
N THR A 131 2.40 -10.00 2.03
CA THR A 131 3.63 -10.79 2.10
C THR A 131 4.82 -9.86 1.89
N VAL A 132 5.80 -9.95 2.78
CA VAL A 132 7.12 -9.34 2.60
C VAL A 132 8.12 -10.46 2.34
N THR A 133 8.87 -10.35 1.26
CA THR A 133 9.94 -11.27 0.90
C THR A 133 11.24 -10.47 0.79
N VAL A 134 12.27 -10.86 1.52
CA VAL A 134 13.60 -10.25 1.47
C VAL A 134 14.61 -11.28 0.98
N GLN A 135 15.38 -10.93 -0.04
CA GLN A 135 16.37 -11.80 -0.69
C GLN A 135 17.63 -11.01 -1.03
N ASP A 136 18.77 -11.69 -0.99
CA ASP A 136 20.10 -11.23 -1.40
C ASP A 136 20.40 -11.56 -2.87
#